data_AF-A0A7C5KI56-F1
#
_entry.id   AF-A0A7C5KI56-F1
#
_cell.length_a   1.000
_cell.length_b   1.000
_cell.length_c   1.000
_cell.angle_alpha   90.00
_cell.angle_beta   90.00
_cell.angle_gamma   90.00
#
_symmetry.space_group_name_H-M   'P 1'
#
loop_
_entity.id
_entity.type
_entity.pdbx_description
1 polymer ?
#
loop_
_entity_poly.entity_id
_entity_poly.type
_entity_poly.pdbx_seq_one_letter_code
_entity_poly.pdbx_strand_id
1 'polypeptide(L)' 'MAAPRARQGILSLTIKDKSALYAAYMQYVKNGGLFIPTSKPYKLGDEVFMLLSLMDEPERLPVAGKIIWITPVGA' A
#
# COMPACT_ATOMS: atom_id res chain seq x y z
N MET A 1 -30.05 3.61 -1.90
CA MET A 1 -29.34 2.79 -0.90
C MET A 1 -27.86 3.13 -0.97
N ALA A 2 -27.32 3.80 0.05
CA ALA A 2 -25.89 4.08 0.13
C ALA A 2 -25.17 2.79 0.59
N ALA A 3 -24.23 2.30 -0.21
CA ALA A 3 -23.42 1.14 0.14
C ALA A 3 -22.65 1.43 1.45
N PRO A 4 -22.50 0.45 2.35
CA PRO A 4 -21.74 0.66 3.57
C PRO A 4 -20.31 1.07 3.19
N ARG A 5 -19.87 2.26 3.63
CA ARG A 5 -18.47 2.66 3.55
C ARG A 5 -17.69 1.60 4.30
N ALA A 6 -17.06 0.69 3.55
CA ALA A 6 -16.21 -0.34 4.11
C ALA A 6 -15.24 0.36 5.06
N ARG A 7 -15.17 -0.14 6.30
CA ARG A 7 -14.19 0.30 7.28
C ARG A 7 -12.81 0.08 6.65
N GLN A 8 -12.27 1.09 5.98
CA GLN A 8 -10.91 1.10 5.49
C GLN A 8 -10.02 1.21 6.72
N GLY A 9 -9.82 0.07 7.40
CA GLY A 9 -8.89 -0.04 8.49
C GLY A 9 -7.48 0.27 8.00
N ILE A 10 -6.67 0.85 8.89
CA ILE A 10 -5.27 1.18 8.63
C ILE A 10 -4.56 -0.03 8.05
N LEU A 11 -3.92 0.14 6.89
CA LEU A 11 -3.05 -0.90 6.33
C LEU A 11 -1.74 -0.92 7.11
N SER A 12 -1.23 -2.11 7.39
CA SER A 12 0.10 -2.27 7.99
C SER A 12 0.93 -3.14 7.06
N LEU A 13 2.12 -2.65 6.70
CA LEU A 13 3.07 -3.38 5.87
C LEU A 13 4.44 -3.36 6.54
N THR A 14 5.08 -4.52 6.56
CA THR A 14 6.46 -4.65 7.04
C THR A 14 7.32 -5.12 5.89
N ILE A 15 8.36 -4.35 5.57
CA ILE A 15 9.38 -4.69 4.59
C ILE A 15 10.62 -5.10 5.35
N LYS A 16 11.06 -6.36 5.20
CA LYS A 16 12.11 -6.94 6.05
C LYS A 16 13.54 -6.65 5.59
N ASP A 17 13.75 -6.46 4.29
CA ASP A 17 15.08 -6.28 3.71
C ASP A 17 15.03 -5.39 2.45
N LYS A 18 16.22 -5.01 1.97
CA LYS A 18 16.38 -4.15 0.79
C LYS A 18 15.86 -4.78 -0.50
N SER A 19 15.92 -6.10 -0.63
CA SER A 19 15.44 -6.81 -1.81
C SER A 19 13.92 -6.71 -1.92
N ALA A 20 13.23 -6.93 -0.79
CA ALA A 20 11.78 -6.77 -0.69
C ALA A 20 11.35 -5.31 -0.95
N LEU A 21 12.10 -4.32 -0.44
CA LEU A 21 11.84 -2.91 -0.74
C LEU A 21 11.99 -2.62 -2.22
N TYR A 22 13.08 -3.08 -2.83
CA TYR A 22 13.36 -2.87 -4.25
C TYR A 22 12.30 -3.49 -5.15
N ALA A 23 11.84 -4.71 -4.82
CA ALA A 23 10.79 -5.40 -5.56
C ALA A 23 9.41 -4.72 -5.44
N ALA A 24 9.13 -4.09 -4.29
CA ALA A 24 7.87 -3.41 -4.05
C ALA A 24 7.86 -1.95 -4.56
N TYR A 25 9.02 -1.29 -4.63
CA TYR A 25 9.10 0.14 -4.93
C TYR A 25 8.91 0.45 -6.42
N MET A 26 8.05 1.43 -6.71
CA MET A 26 7.72 1.89 -8.05
C MET A 26 8.28 3.30 -8.28
N GLN A 27 9.56 3.38 -8.65
CA GLN A 27 10.30 4.65 -8.78
C GLN A 27 9.74 5.63 -9.83
N TYR A 28 9.05 5.13 -10.85
CA TYR A 28 8.52 5.95 -11.95
C TYR A 28 7.20 6.66 -11.61
N VAL A 29 6.60 6.32 -10.46
CA VAL A 29 5.39 6.98 -9.96
C VAL A 29 5.78 8.34 -9.38
N LYS A 30 5.02 9.39 -9.73
CA LYS A 30 5.23 10.72 -9.15
C LYS A 30 5.06 10.65 -7.63
N ASN A 31 6.07 11.15 -6.90
CA ASN A 31 6.20 11.06 -5.44
C ASN A 31 6.48 9.64 -4.89
N GLY A 32 6.90 8.72 -5.76
CA GLY A 32 7.15 7.32 -5.41
C GLY A 32 5.85 6.50 -5.36
N GLY A 33 6.00 5.19 -5.50
CA GLY A 33 4.91 4.24 -5.37
C GLY A 33 5.38 2.97 -4.68
N LEU A 34 4.44 2.23 -4.10
CA LEU A 34 4.72 0.97 -3.43
C LEU A 34 3.64 -0.04 -3.81
N PHE A 35 4.06 -1.20 -4.29
CA PHE A 35 3.18 -2.33 -4.51
C PHE A 35 2.90 -3.03 -3.18
N ILE A 36 1.62 -3.17 -2.84
CA ILE A 36 1.17 -3.79 -1.59
C ILE A 36 0.31 -5.01 -1.93
N PRO A 37 0.80 -6.24 -1.69
CA PRO A 37 -0.01 -7.43 -1.90
C PRO A 37 -1.15 -7.46 -0.88
N THR A 38 -2.39 -7.50 -1.37
CA THR A 38 -3.58 -7.56 -0.52
C THR A 38 -4.74 -8.21 -1.25
N SER A 39 -5.58 -8.95 -0.51
CA SER A 39 -6.87 -9.47 -1.00
C SER A 39 -8.03 -8.52 -0.74
N LYS A 40 -7.77 -7.38 -0.08
CA LYS A 40 -8.80 -6.37 0.19
C LYS A 40 -9.22 -5.71 -1.14
N PRO A 41 -10.53 -5.58 -1.39
CA PRO A 41 -11.00 -4.91 -2.59
C PRO A 41 -10.73 -3.40 -2.49
N TYR A 42 -10.10 -2.84 -3.51
CA TYR A 42 -9.85 -1.41 -3.69
C TYR A 42 -10.35 -0.95 -5.05
N LYS A 43 -10.61 0.34 -5.18
CA LYS A 43 -10.88 1.00 -6.45
C LYS A 43 -9.75 1.96 -6.79
N LEU A 44 -9.53 2.16 -8.08
CA LEU A 44 -8.63 3.21 -8.55
C LEU A 44 -9.12 4.57 -8.02
N GLY A 45 -8.20 5.33 -7.47
CA GLY A 45 -8.45 6.62 -6.87
C GLY A 45 -8.84 6.62 -5.40
N ASP A 46 -9.05 5.44 -4.79
CA ASP A 46 -9.28 5.35 -3.35
C ASP A 46 -8.09 5.94 -2.59
N GLU A 47 -8.39 6.74 -1.57
CA GLU A 47 -7.41 7.21 -0.60
C GLU A 47 -7.21 6.13 0.47
N VAL A 48 -5.97 5.92 0.88
CA VAL A 48 -5.60 4.93 1.87
C VAL A 48 -4.61 5.50 2.87
N PHE A 49 -4.71 5.04 4.11
CA PHE A 49 -3.73 5.32 5.15
C PHE A 49 -3.04 4.03 5.57
N MET A 50 -1.71 4.04 5.62
CA MET A 50 -0.92 2.89 6.02
C MET A 50 0.14 3.25 7.05
N LEU A 51 0.54 2.25 7.83
CA LEU A 51 1.74 2.25 8.65
C LEU A 51 2.76 1.32 7.98
N LEU A 52 3.91 1.88 7.61
CA LEU A 52 5.00 1.19 6.94
C LEU A 52 6.16 0.98 7.92
N SER A 53 6.56 -0.27 8.13
CA SER A 53 7.78 -0.63 8.84
C SER A 53 8.87 -0.99 7.83
N LEU A 54 10.02 -0.31 7.90
CA LEU A 54 11.12 -0.48 6.96
C LEU A 54 12.35 -1.08 7.64
N MET A 55 12.61 -2.36 7.39
CA MET A 55 13.84 -3.05 7.80
C MET A 55 14.10 -2.86 9.30
N ASP A 56 15.20 -2.17 9.63
CA ASP A 56 15.66 -1.92 10.99
C ASP A 56 15.15 -0.58 11.56
N GLU A 57 14.28 0.13 10.84
CA GLU A 57 13.64 1.35 11.36
C GLU A 57 12.72 1.00 12.54
N PRO A 58 12.98 1.55 13.74
CA PRO A 58 12.22 1.22 14.94
C PRO A 58 10.79 1.79 14.89
N GLU A 59 10.59 2.85 14.13
CA GLU A 59 9.32 3.55 14.03
C GLU A 59 8.54 3.17 12.77
N ARG A 60 7.21 3.09 12.90
CA ARG A 60 6.32 2.89 11.75
C ARG A 60 6.04 4.22 11.09
N LEU A 61 6.34 4.32 9.81
CA LEU A 61 6.10 5.52 9.01
C LEU A 61 4.61 5.58 8.60
N PRO A 62 3.86 6.62 9.01
CA PRO A 62 2.51 6.85 8.51
C PRO A 62 2.57 7.37 7.08
N VAL A 63 1.83 6.73 6.16
CA VAL A 63 1.77 7.12 4.75
C VAL A 63 0.30 7.25 4.34
N ALA A 64 -0.06 8.45 3.89
CA ALA A 64 -1.30 8.70 3.17
C ALA A 64 -1.04 8.55 1.68
N GLY A 65 -1.77 7.67 1.01
CA GLY A 65 -1.56 7.34 -0.39
C GLY A 65 -2.87 7.27 -1.17
N LYS A 66 -2.73 7.11 -2.49
CA LYS A 66 -3.84 6.93 -3.42
C LYS A 66 -3.62 5.68 -4.25
N ILE A 67 -4.66 4.88 -4.43
CA ILE A 67 -4.59 3.69 -5.28
C ILE A 67 -4.52 4.13 -6.75
N ILE A 68 -3.40 3.84 -7.41
CA ILE A 68 -3.16 4.19 -8.82
C ILE A 68 -3.04 2.98 -9.76
N TRP A 69 -2.89 1.78 -9.19
CA TRP A 69 -2.75 0.52 -9.91
C TRP A 69 -3.37 -0.62 -9.11
N ILE A 70 -3.97 -1.59 -9.81
CA ILE A 70 -4.50 -2.83 -9.22
C ILE A 70 -4.07 -3.99 -10.10
N THR A 71 -3.41 -4.99 -9.50
CA THR A 71 -3.07 -6.25 -10.18
C THR A 71 -4.20 -7.26 -9.93
N PRO A 72 -4.90 -7.76 -10.97
CA PRO A 72 -5.92 -8.80 -10.81
C PRO A 72 -5.32 -10.12 -10.31
N VAL A 73 -6.16 -10.97 -9.72
CA VAL A 73 -5.74 -12.32 -9.32
C VAL A 73 -5.39 -13.12 -10.57
N GLY A 74 -4.18 -13.68 -10.61
CA GLY A 74 -3.69 -14.53 -11.70
C GLY A 74 -2.96 -13.81 -12.84
N ALA A 75 -2.61 -12.52 -12.66
CA ALA A 75 -1.73 -11.78 -13.55
C ALA A 75 -0.24 -12.04 -13.26
#